data_AF-A0A816BRI6-F1
#
_entry.id   AF-A0A816BRI6-F1
#
_cell.length_a   1.000
_cell.length_b   1.000
_cell.length_c   1.000
_cell.angle_alpha   90.00
_cell.angle_beta   90.00
_cell.angle_gamma   90.00
#
_symmetry.space_group_name_H-M   'P 1'
#
loop_
_entity.id
_entity.type
_entity.pdbx_description
1 polymer ?
#
loop_
_entity_poly.entity_id
_entity_poly.type
_entity_poly.pdbx_seq_one_letter_code
_entity_poly.pdbx_strand_id
1 'polypeptide(L)'
;MMNNIKTLDIQSEDINSFDINTVQKIFYSESSIIHCYLSEFQEEFILNNSHSSMKELVINSCDYLCFVNILNHFCSLEKLTINTLLMSSNVILGSNPFKENSILLIKDLKICAHSIPFDYLQRLFRYFENIQIFSLSIVSDEG
;
A
#
# COMPACT_ATOMS: atom_id res chain seq x y z
N MET A 1 2.72 -11.99 30.36
CA MET A 1 1.84 -12.80 29.50
C MET A 1 2.10 -12.35 28.06
N MET A 2 2.72 -13.19 27.24
CA MET A 2 2.88 -12.93 25.81
C MET A 2 1.52 -13.12 25.16
N ASN A 3 0.94 -12.05 24.64
CA ASN A 3 -0.29 -12.13 23.86
C ASN A 3 0.02 -12.93 22.58
N ASN A 4 -0.50 -14.15 22.51
CA ASN A 4 -0.39 -15.09 21.39
C ASN A 4 -1.28 -14.66 20.19
N ILE A 5 -1.38 -13.36 19.91
CA ILE A 5 -2.11 -12.90 18.73
C ILE A 5 -1.24 -13.24 17.52
N LYS A 6 -1.75 -14.13 16.66
CA LYS A 6 -1.07 -14.55 15.42
C LYS A 6 -1.44 -13.66 14.23
N THR A 7 -2.67 -13.14 14.24
CA THR A 7 -3.22 -12.28 13.21
C THR A 7 -4.07 -11.22 13.88
N LEU A 8 -3.94 -9.99 13.42
CA LEU A 8 -4.73 -8.85 13.86
C LEU A 8 -5.28 -8.14 12.63
N ASP A 9 -6.60 -8.17 12.50
CA ASP A 9 -7.34 -7.44 11.49
C ASP A 9 -7.79 -6.09 12.08
N ILE A 10 -7.40 -4.99 11.45
CA ILE A 10 -7.80 -3.63 11.81
C ILE A 10 -8.57 -3.04 10.64
N GLN A 11 -9.89 -2.95 10.81
CA GLN A 11 -10.76 -2.27 9.86
C GLN A 11 -11.26 -0.97 10.47
N SER A 12 -10.81 0.16 9.94
CA SER A 12 -11.24 1.48 10.42
C SER A 12 -11.27 2.48 9.28
N GLU A 13 -12.37 3.20 9.16
CA GLU A 13 -12.46 4.38 8.29
C GLU A 13 -11.63 5.53 8.87
N ASP A 14 -11.45 5.58 10.19
CA ASP A 14 -10.75 6.65 10.90
C ASP A 14 -9.64 6.07 11.79
N ILE A 15 -8.66 5.35 11.24
CA ILE A 15 -7.56 4.80 12.06
C ILE A 15 -6.81 5.88 12.85
N ASN A 16 -6.89 7.13 12.39
CA ASN A 16 -6.26 8.30 12.98
C ASN A 16 -6.99 8.79 14.25
N SER A 17 -8.22 8.32 14.50
CA SER A 17 -8.92 8.56 15.76
C SER A 17 -8.40 7.69 16.90
N PHE A 18 -7.60 6.66 16.59
CA PHE A 18 -6.95 5.84 17.60
C PHE A 18 -5.72 6.56 18.14
N ASP A 19 -5.44 6.36 19.43
CA ASP A 19 -4.22 6.84 20.06
C ASP A 19 -2.99 6.32 19.30
N ILE A 20 -2.15 7.23 18.82
CA ILE A 20 -0.98 6.92 17.99
C ILE A 20 -0.05 5.92 18.68
N ASN A 21 0.10 6.00 20.01
CA ASN A 21 0.94 5.07 20.76
C ASN A 21 0.36 3.65 20.73
N THR A 22 -0.96 3.52 20.76
CA THR A 22 -1.67 2.24 20.65
C THR A 22 -1.51 1.65 19.25
N VAL A 23 -1.70 2.47 18.21
CA VAL A 23 -1.50 2.06 16.80
C VAL A 23 -0.07 1.59 16.56
N GLN A 24 0.92 2.34 17.05
CA GLN A 24 2.33 1.94 16.94
C GLN A 24 2.60 0.61 17.65
N LYS A 25 2.19 0.46 18.92
CA LYS A 25 2.37 -0.81 19.65
C LYS A 25 1.80 -2.01 18.91
N ILE A 26 0.69 -1.80 18.21
CA ILE A 26 0.07 -2.81 17.37
C ILE A 26 0.93 -3.07 16.12
N PHE A 27 1.26 -2.03 15.35
CA PHE A 27 1.96 -2.12 14.07
C PHE A 27 3.41 -2.60 14.14
N TYR A 28 4.07 -2.42 15.28
CA TYR A 28 5.42 -2.90 15.53
C TYR A 28 5.45 -4.25 16.27
N SER A 29 4.31 -4.94 16.39
CA SER A 29 4.25 -6.27 16.99
C SER A 29 4.75 -7.35 16.02
N GLU A 30 5.98 -7.81 16.22
CA GLU A 30 6.62 -8.83 15.36
C GLU A 30 5.88 -10.19 15.34
N SER A 31 5.04 -10.47 16.35
CA SER A 31 4.35 -11.76 16.49
C SER A 31 3.00 -11.83 15.75
N SER A 32 2.52 -10.71 15.21
CA SER A 32 1.18 -10.60 14.62
C SER A 32 1.27 -10.28 13.13
N ILE A 33 0.58 -11.06 12.30
CA ILE A 33 0.26 -10.64 10.94
C ILE A 33 -0.79 -9.54 11.03
N ILE A 34 -0.50 -8.36 10.48
CA ILE A 34 -1.40 -7.21 10.56
C ILE A 34 -2.02 -6.97 9.20
N HIS A 35 -3.35 -6.98 9.18
CA HIS A 35 -4.15 -6.56 8.04
C HIS A 35 -4.80 -5.21 8.38
N CYS A 36 -4.52 -4.19 7.59
CA CYS A 36 -5.06 -2.85 7.81
C CYS A 36 -5.98 -2.45 6.65
N TYR A 37 -7.21 -2.03 6.96
CA TYR A 37 -8.20 -1.57 5.99
C TYR A 37 -8.49 -0.08 6.23
N LEU A 38 -8.12 0.77 5.28
CA LEU A 38 -8.29 2.22 5.34
C LEU A 38 -9.32 2.71 4.31
N SER A 39 -10.19 3.65 4.69
CA SER A 39 -11.14 4.32 3.78
C SER A 39 -10.39 5.20 2.77
N GLU A 40 -9.48 6.02 3.28
CA GLU A 40 -8.65 6.93 2.53
C GLU A 40 -7.23 6.93 3.12
N PHE A 41 -6.29 7.31 2.28
CA PHE A 41 -4.90 7.38 2.66
C PHE A 41 -4.52 8.72 3.29
N GLN A 42 -3.71 8.69 4.36
CA GLN A 42 -3.09 9.88 4.94
C GLN A 42 -1.56 9.74 4.94
N GLU A 43 -0.85 10.71 4.35
CA GLU A 43 0.61 10.65 4.19
C GLU A 43 1.37 10.54 5.52
N GLU A 44 0.91 11.28 6.53
CA GLU A 44 1.48 11.25 7.88
C GLU A 44 1.41 9.85 8.51
N PHE A 45 0.38 9.08 8.19
CA PHE A 45 0.23 7.69 8.63
C PHE A 45 1.34 6.80 8.05
N ILE A 46 1.77 6.99 6.80
CA ILE A 46 2.91 6.24 6.25
C ILE A 46 4.20 6.59 6.92
N LEU A 47 4.49 7.90 7.00
CA LEU A 47 5.78 8.34 7.50
C LEU A 47 5.99 7.78 8.91
N ASN A 48 4.93 7.75 9.72
CA ASN A 48 4.94 7.23 11.08
C ASN A 48 4.93 5.69 11.20
N ASN A 49 4.55 4.95 10.15
CA ASN A 49 4.38 3.48 10.20
C ASN A 49 5.14 2.70 9.11
N SER A 50 6.02 3.38 8.38
CA SER A 50 6.91 2.85 7.33
C SER A 50 7.69 1.60 7.77
N HIS A 51 8.17 1.58 9.02
CA HIS A 51 8.93 0.47 9.58
C HIS A 51 8.08 -0.61 10.26
N SER A 52 6.77 -0.58 10.09
CA SER A 52 5.86 -1.55 10.71
C SER A 52 6.15 -2.99 10.24
N SER A 53 5.73 -3.96 11.05
CA SER A 53 5.73 -5.38 10.70
C SER A 53 4.52 -5.76 9.83
N MET A 54 3.80 -4.76 9.28
CA MET A 54 2.58 -4.96 8.50
C MET A 54 2.86 -5.82 7.27
N LYS A 55 2.04 -6.85 7.08
CA LYS A 55 2.17 -7.82 5.99
C LYS A 55 1.13 -7.61 4.90
N GLU A 56 -0.06 -7.13 5.26
CA GLU A 56 -1.15 -6.86 4.33
C GLU A 56 -1.75 -5.48 4.58
N LEU A 57 -1.90 -4.70 3.51
CA LEU A 57 -2.50 -3.38 3.52
C LEU A 57 -3.57 -3.31 2.45
N VAL A 58 -4.79 -2.95 2.86
CA VAL A 58 -5.94 -2.72 2.00
C VAL A 58 -6.36 -1.26 2.15
N ILE A 59 -6.44 -0.54 1.03
CA ILE A 59 -6.83 0.86 1.00
C ILE A 59 -7.98 1.01 0.01
N ASN A 60 -9.06 1.64 0.45
CA ASN A 60 -10.23 1.80 -0.38
C ASN A 60 -10.03 2.87 -1.47
N SER A 61 -9.42 4.00 -1.10
CA SER A 61 -9.03 5.04 -2.06
C SER A 61 -7.66 5.62 -1.74
N CYS A 62 -6.81 5.73 -2.75
CA CYS A 62 -5.58 6.49 -2.65
C CYS A 62 -5.21 7.19 -3.95
N ASP A 63 -4.41 8.25 -3.86
CA ASP A 63 -3.83 8.87 -5.05
C ASP A 63 -2.50 8.22 -5.46
N TYR A 64 -1.98 8.60 -6.61
CA TYR A 64 -0.70 8.10 -7.11
C TYR A 64 0.49 8.40 -6.18
N LEU A 65 0.52 9.58 -5.55
CA LEU A 65 1.64 9.95 -4.67
C LEU A 65 1.65 9.06 -3.42
N CYS A 66 0.47 8.84 -2.83
CA CYS A 66 0.26 7.84 -1.80
C CYS A 66 0.78 6.48 -2.24
N PHE A 67 0.35 6.00 -3.40
CA PHE A 67 0.75 4.69 -3.89
C PHE A 67 2.27 4.54 -3.95
N VAL A 68 2.95 5.56 -4.48
CA VAL A 68 4.41 5.65 -4.48
C VAL A 68 4.98 5.64 -3.07
N ASN A 69 4.39 6.40 -2.16
CA ASN A 69 4.83 6.46 -0.77
C ASN A 69 4.67 5.11 -0.05
N ILE A 70 3.61 4.35 -0.29
CA ILE A 70 3.43 2.99 0.25
C ILE A 70 4.60 2.11 -0.16
N LEU A 71 4.81 2.05 -1.48
CA LEU A 71 5.82 1.20 -2.08
C LEU A 71 7.24 1.59 -1.68
N ASN A 72 7.49 2.86 -1.37
CA ASN A 72 8.80 3.36 -0.97
C ASN A 72 9.14 3.22 0.52
N HIS A 73 8.16 2.92 1.37
CA HIS A 73 8.34 3.04 2.81
C HIS A 73 7.99 1.77 3.59
N PHE A 74 7.00 0.97 3.16
CA PHE A 74 6.66 -0.25 3.89
C PHE A 74 7.60 -1.41 3.55
N CYS A 75 8.67 -1.54 4.32
CA CYS A 75 9.71 -2.54 4.09
C CYS A 75 9.32 -3.98 4.45
N SER A 76 8.16 -4.21 5.07
CA SER A 76 7.71 -5.56 5.48
C SER A 76 6.50 -6.07 4.70
N LEU A 77 5.91 -5.21 3.85
CA LEU A 77 4.62 -5.44 3.22
C LEU A 77 4.74 -6.51 2.13
N GLU A 78 3.89 -7.53 2.22
CA GLU A 78 3.86 -8.64 1.26
C GLU A 78 2.64 -8.57 0.36
N LYS A 79 1.56 -7.94 0.82
CA LYS A 79 0.31 -7.81 0.08
C LYS A 79 -0.22 -6.39 0.13
N LEU A 80 -0.54 -5.84 -1.03
CA LEU A 80 -1.13 -4.50 -1.17
C LEU A 80 -2.37 -4.58 -2.04
N THR A 81 -3.51 -4.13 -1.52
CA THR A 81 -4.75 -3.95 -2.28
C THR A 81 -5.18 -2.49 -2.25
N ILE A 82 -5.41 -1.90 -3.42
CA ILE A 82 -5.96 -0.55 -3.59
C ILE A 82 -7.26 -0.66 -4.40
N ASN A 83 -8.41 -0.36 -3.78
CA ASN A 83 -9.71 -0.48 -4.43
C ASN A 83 -10.07 0.70 -5.32
N THR A 84 -9.38 1.84 -5.19
CA THR A 84 -9.51 2.99 -6.09
C THR A 84 -8.19 3.74 -6.12
N LEU A 85 -7.47 3.68 -7.24
CA LEU A 85 -6.28 4.51 -7.46
C LEU A 85 -6.65 5.76 -8.26
N LEU A 86 -6.54 6.91 -7.62
CA LEU A 86 -6.79 8.22 -8.19
C LEU A 86 -5.51 8.78 -8.82
N MET A 87 -5.63 9.21 -10.07
CA MET A 87 -4.54 9.85 -10.81
C MET A 87 -4.89 11.31 -10.97
N SER A 88 -4.11 12.21 -10.35
CA SER A 88 -4.29 13.64 -10.60
C SER A 88 -3.82 13.97 -12.01
N SER A 89 -4.51 14.89 -12.68
CA SER A 89 -4.18 15.33 -14.05
C SER A 89 -2.77 15.90 -14.19
N ASN A 90 -2.11 16.21 -13.07
CA ASN A 90 -0.81 16.87 -13.03
C ASN A 90 0.35 15.89 -12.78
N VAL A 91 0.08 14.59 -12.64
CA VAL A 91 1.17 13.61 -12.45
C VAL A 91 1.94 13.43 -13.74
N ILE A 92 3.23 13.78 -13.71
CA ILE A 92 4.17 13.53 -14.80
C ILE A 92 4.88 12.20 -14.52
N LEU A 93 4.48 11.15 -15.22
CA LEU A 93 5.16 9.85 -15.22
C LEU A 93 6.44 9.93 -16.07
N GLY A 94 7.52 10.45 -15.48
CA GLY A 94 8.84 10.53 -16.09
C GLY A 94 9.71 9.33 -15.74
N SER A 95 10.48 9.44 -14.65
CA SER A 95 11.35 8.38 -14.14
C SER A 95 10.60 7.40 -13.22
N ASN A 96 11.19 6.22 -12.98
CA ASN A 96 10.71 5.30 -11.95
C ASN A 96 10.70 6.01 -10.58
N PRO A 97 9.52 6.17 -9.93
CA PRO A 97 9.41 6.88 -8.66
C PRO A 97 9.80 6.02 -7.45
N PHE A 98 10.08 4.74 -7.65
CA PHE A 98 10.34 3.79 -6.58
C PHE A 98 11.84 3.76 -6.23
N LYS A 99 12.18 3.81 -4.94
CA LYS A 99 13.57 3.71 -4.48
C LYS A 99 14.07 2.29 -4.76
N GLU A 100 15.39 2.13 -4.98
CA GLU A 100 16.01 0.82 -5.12
C GLU A 100 15.67 -0.07 -3.91
N ASN A 101 15.24 -1.31 -4.17
CA ASN A 101 14.83 -2.33 -3.18
C ASN A 101 13.46 -2.17 -2.50
N SER A 102 12.73 -1.07 -2.70
CA SER A 102 11.49 -0.79 -1.92
C SER A 102 10.34 -1.77 -2.18
N ILE A 103 10.34 -2.43 -3.34
CA ILE A 103 9.22 -3.28 -3.78
C ILE A 103 9.58 -4.77 -3.80
N LEU A 104 10.79 -5.14 -3.37
CA LEU A 104 11.28 -6.52 -3.51
C LEU A 104 10.50 -7.56 -2.69
N LEU A 105 9.68 -7.13 -1.73
CA LEU A 105 8.98 -8.03 -0.82
C LEU A 105 7.48 -8.17 -1.12
N ILE A 106 6.93 -7.33 -2.01
CA ILE A 106 5.52 -7.45 -2.40
C ILE A 106 5.33 -8.69 -3.27
N LYS A 107 4.49 -9.59 -2.78
CA LYS A 107 4.14 -10.84 -3.45
C LYS A 107 2.83 -10.70 -4.22
N ASP A 108 1.84 -10.04 -3.62
CA ASP A 108 0.53 -9.82 -4.21
C ASP A 108 0.22 -8.32 -4.30
N LEU A 109 0.00 -7.83 -5.52
CA LEU A 109 -0.39 -6.44 -5.77
C LEU A 109 -1.72 -6.40 -6.53
N LYS A 110 -2.74 -5.81 -5.91
CA LYS A 110 -4.04 -5.58 -6.53
C LYS A 110 -4.34 -4.09 -6.57
N ILE A 111 -4.59 -3.56 -7.76
CA ILE A 111 -4.89 -2.14 -7.96
C ILE A 111 -6.12 -2.02 -8.85
N CYS A 112 -7.14 -1.35 -8.36
CA CYS A 112 -8.31 -0.99 -9.12
C CYS A 112 -8.11 0.42 -9.69
N ALA A 113 -8.03 0.51 -11.02
CA ALA A 113 -7.53 1.68 -11.74
C ALA A 113 -8.51 2.14 -12.83
N HIS A 114 -9.83 1.98 -12.61
CA HIS A 114 -10.88 2.35 -13.56
C HIS A 114 -10.78 3.79 -14.10
N SER A 115 -10.27 4.73 -13.28
CA SER A 115 -10.11 6.14 -13.64
C SER A 115 -8.74 6.51 -14.20
N ILE A 116 -7.86 5.54 -14.46
CA ILE A 116 -6.50 5.79 -14.94
C ILE A 116 -6.42 5.54 -16.45
N PRO A 117 -6.01 6.53 -17.25
CA PRO A 117 -5.81 6.34 -18.68
C PRO A 117 -4.84 5.21 -18.99
N PHE A 118 -5.14 4.44 -20.05
CA PHE A 118 -4.34 3.27 -20.41
C PHE A 118 -2.83 3.55 -20.61
N ASP A 119 -2.45 4.71 -21.16
CA ASP A 119 -1.04 5.08 -21.36
C ASP A 119 -0.30 5.30 -20.02
N TYR A 120 -1.00 5.73 -18.97
CA TYR A 120 -0.48 5.83 -17.61
C TYR A 120 -0.29 4.44 -17.00
N LEU A 121 -1.25 3.54 -17.19
CA LEU A 121 -1.14 2.15 -16.75
C LEU A 121 0.08 1.46 -17.39
N GLN A 122 0.28 1.64 -18.70
CA GLN A 122 1.46 1.09 -19.39
C GLN A 122 2.80 1.54 -18.76
N ARG A 123 2.90 2.81 -18.37
CA ARG A 123 4.10 3.32 -17.69
C ARG A 123 4.24 2.74 -16.29
N LEU A 124 3.13 2.62 -15.56
CA LEU A 124 3.09 2.01 -14.23
C LEU A 124 3.58 0.56 -14.29
N PHE A 125 3.14 -0.22 -15.28
CA PHE A 125 3.60 -1.61 -15.50
C PHE A 125 5.11 -1.71 -15.72
N ARG A 126 5.72 -0.77 -16.47
CA ARG A 126 7.17 -0.76 -16.69
C ARG A 126 7.97 -0.64 -15.40
N TYR A 127 7.41 0.02 -14.38
CA TYR A 127 8.07 0.09 -13.08
C TYR A 127 8.04 -1.25 -12.33
N PHE A 128 7.09 -2.14 -12.66
CA PHE A 128 6.95 -3.48 -12.07
C PHE A 128 7.68 -4.59 -12.81
N GLU A 129 8.23 -4.33 -14.00
CA GLU A 129 8.94 -5.33 -14.82
C GLU A 129 10.10 -6.02 -14.08
N ASN A 130 10.71 -5.35 -13.10
CA ASN A 130 11.84 -5.87 -12.33
C ASN A 130 11.47 -6.39 -10.93
N ILE A 131 10.17 -6.50 -10.63
CA ILE A 131 9.67 -6.87 -9.30
C ILE A 131 9.10 -8.29 -9.37
N GLN A 132 9.44 -9.14 -8.40
CA GLN A 132 8.86 -10.48 -8.27
C GLN A 132 7.42 -10.42 -7.78
N ILE A 133 6.51 -9.92 -8.62
CA ILE A 133 5.08 -9.95 -8.35
C ILE A 133 4.55 -11.33 -8.75
N PHE A 134 4.03 -12.08 -7.78
CA PHE A 134 3.44 -13.41 -8.02
C PHE A 134 2.01 -13.31 -8.54
N SER A 135 1.29 -12.26 -8.15
CA SER A 135 -0.06 -11.97 -8.63
C SER A 135 -0.27 -10.46 -8.81
N LEU A 136 -0.64 -10.07 -10.03
CA LEU A 136 -0.99 -8.70 -10.40
C LEU A 136 -2.42 -8.68 -10.95
N SER A 137 -3.30 -7.93 -10.29
CA SER A 137 -4.69 -7.72 -10.75
C SER A 137 -4.92 -6.22 -10.92
N ILE A 138 -5.09 -5.80 -12.17
CA ILE A 138 -5.51 -4.43 -12.51
C ILE A 138 -6.87 -4.48 -13.18
N VAL A 139 -7.82 -3.73 -12.61
CA VAL A 139 -9.16 -3.57 -13.20
C VAL A 139 -9.26 -2.16 -13.74
N SER A 140 -9.46 -2.05 -15.06
CA SER A 140 -9.69 -0.79 -15.76
C SER A 140 -10.92 -0.96 -16.65
N ASP A 141 -11.71 0.10 -16.79
CA ASP A 141 -12.84 0.13 -17.73
C ASP A 141 -12.35 0.23 -19.20
N GLU A 142 -11.07 0.57 -19.42
CA GLU A 142 -10.51 0.81 -20.76
C GLU A 142 -9.85 -0.40 -21.44
N GLY A 143 -9.84 -1.59 -20.80
CA GLY A 143 -9.38 -2.86 -21.41
C GLY A 143 -7.97 -3.31 -21.03
#